data_AF-A0A834L9E3-F1
#
_entry.id   AF-A0A834L9E3-F1
#
_cell.length_a   1.000
_cell.length_b   1.000
_cell.length_c   1.000
_cell.angle_alpha   90.00
_cell.angle_beta   90.00
_cell.angle_gamma   90.00
#
_symmetry.space_group_name_H-M   'P 1'
#
loop_
_entity.id
_entity.type
_entity.pdbx_description
1 polymer ?
#
loop_
_entity_poly.entity_id
_entity_poly.type
_entity_poly.pdbx_seq_one_letter_code
_entity_poly.pdbx_strand_id
1 'polypeptide(L)'
;MAEDIFSLNKPLKKSQVLLRTIVLIFSVAFGVHICSICVKQSNTLTDGEPLGIKVIDRPCCDDGCDKTQIPYLHYPKPETFSRAECACHPVRLFVIISMQRSGSGWFESLLNSHLNVSSNGEIFLVHQRRDNMSSITRTLDRVYNLDWLSSASKNHCSAAVGFKWMLNQGLLEHHDEIVEYFNRRGVSIIFLFRRNLLRRMVSLLANSYDRYAKLFNGTHKSHVHSPAEVALSLSLSLSLSLSLSLHAEALLKFKPFIDSSSLMNDLKEMELTAAKALEYFRSTRHIFLYYEDLIRDPTVRTKKIPSELNANPQKLADVQEFLKVPLMKLTSRQVKIHQGSLTELIWNWDEVNKTLQGTTYESFLGADY
;
A
#
# COMPACT_ATOMS: atom_id res chain seq x y z
N MET A 1 -11.03 -100.18 -53.64
CA MET A 1 -9.98 -100.80 -52.81
C MET A 1 -9.07 -99.65 -52.38
N ALA A 2 -9.36 -99.05 -51.22
CA ALA A 2 -8.93 -99.47 -49.88
C ALA A 2 -7.67 -98.66 -49.53
N GLU A 3 -7.84 -97.56 -48.79
CA GLU A 3 -7.72 -97.38 -47.32
C GLU A 3 -6.36 -96.70 -47.03
N ASP A 4 -6.38 -95.41 -46.67
CA ASP A 4 -6.40 -94.87 -45.30
C ASP A 4 -5.09 -95.09 -44.53
N ILE A 5 -4.47 -93.99 -44.06
CA ILE A 5 -4.05 -93.80 -42.66
C ILE A 5 -3.64 -92.33 -42.46
N PHE A 6 -4.50 -91.68 -41.68
CA PHE A 6 -4.30 -90.48 -40.88
C PHE A 6 -2.92 -90.36 -40.21
N SER A 7 -2.32 -89.17 -40.22
CA SER A 7 -1.77 -88.62 -38.97
C SER A 7 -1.86 -87.09 -38.93
N LEU A 8 -2.65 -86.68 -37.96
CA LEU A 8 -3.05 -85.35 -37.54
C LEU A 8 -1.89 -84.65 -36.81
N ASN A 9 -1.45 -83.47 -37.26
CA ASN A 9 -0.68 -82.55 -36.40
C ASN A 9 -1.30 -81.15 -36.43
N LYS A 10 -1.87 -80.77 -35.28
CA LYS A 10 -2.53 -79.48 -35.00
C LYS A 10 -1.60 -78.28 -35.30
N PRO A 11 -2.12 -77.14 -35.78
CA PRO A 11 -1.32 -75.93 -35.89
C PRO A 11 -1.03 -75.36 -34.49
N LEU A 12 0.25 -75.07 -34.25
CA LEU A 12 0.82 -74.70 -32.97
C LEU A 12 0.41 -73.26 -32.57
N LYS A 13 -0.76 -73.08 -31.90
CA LYS A 13 -1.21 -71.81 -31.30
C LYS A 13 -0.22 -71.16 -30.30
N LYS A 14 0.79 -71.90 -29.81
CA LYS A 14 1.86 -71.37 -28.95
C LYS A 14 2.87 -70.49 -29.70
N SER A 15 3.08 -70.72 -31.01
CA SER A 15 4.05 -69.97 -31.83
C SER A 15 3.65 -68.50 -32.02
N GLN A 16 2.35 -68.25 -32.21
CA GLN A 16 1.83 -66.90 -32.44
C GLN A 16 1.88 -66.01 -31.19
N VAL A 17 1.69 -66.61 -29.99
CA VAL A 17 1.81 -65.90 -28.71
C VAL A 17 3.28 -65.60 -28.41
N LEU A 18 4.17 -66.57 -28.64
CA LEU A 18 5.61 -66.37 -28.46
C LEU A 18 6.14 -65.23 -29.36
N LEU A 19 5.71 -65.20 -30.62
CA LEU A 19 6.08 -64.15 -31.57
C LEU A 19 5.58 -62.77 -31.12
N ARG A 20 4.34 -62.66 -30.64
CA ARG A 20 3.78 -61.41 -30.11
C ARG A 20 4.51 -60.93 -28.85
N THR A 21 4.88 -61.84 -27.96
CA THR A 21 5.67 -61.52 -26.76
C THR A 21 7.08 -61.04 -27.14
N ILE A 22 7.72 -61.67 -28.12
CA ILE A 22 9.04 -61.24 -28.62
C ILE A 22 8.96 -59.84 -29.22
N VAL A 23 7.95 -59.55 -30.06
CA VAL A 23 7.76 -58.22 -30.67
C VAL A 23 7.49 -57.13 -29.61
N LEU A 24 6.74 -57.46 -28.54
CA LEU A 24 6.52 -56.55 -27.41
C LEU A 24 7.83 -56.25 -26.66
N ILE A 25 8.64 -57.27 -26.38
CA ILE A 25 9.94 -57.10 -25.72
C ILE A 25 10.88 -56.24 -26.56
N PHE A 26 10.95 -56.49 -27.88
CA PHE A 26 11.75 -55.67 -28.79
C PHE A 26 11.23 -54.22 -28.87
N SER A 27 9.92 -54.00 -28.91
CA SER A 27 9.33 -52.65 -28.90
C SER A 27 9.65 -51.87 -27.62
N VAL A 28 9.58 -52.52 -26.46
CA VAL A 28 9.92 -51.90 -25.17
C VAL A 28 11.42 -51.62 -25.08
N ALA A 29 12.26 -52.57 -25.48
CA ALA A 29 13.72 -52.37 -25.50
C ALA A 29 14.14 -51.24 -26.45
N PHE A 30 13.50 -51.15 -27.63
CA PHE A 30 13.74 -50.07 -28.59
C PHE A 30 13.25 -48.72 -28.06
N GLY A 31 12.08 -48.70 -27.41
CA GLY A 31 11.56 -47.50 -26.74
C GLY A 31 12.49 -47.00 -25.62
N VAL A 32 13.02 -47.90 -24.79
CA VAL A 32 14.01 -47.55 -23.75
C VAL A 32 15.33 -47.10 -24.36
N HIS A 33 15.76 -47.70 -25.47
CA HIS A 33 16.98 -47.31 -26.17
C HIS A 33 16.86 -45.90 -26.80
N ILE A 34 15.75 -45.63 -27.48
CA ILE A 34 15.45 -44.29 -28.01
C ILE A 34 15.34 -43.28 -26.86
N CYS A 35 14.66 -43.61 -25.77
CA CYS A 35 14.57 -42.74 -24.60
C CYS A 35 15.95 -42.48 -23.96
N SER A 36 16.82 -43.50 -23.91
CA SER A 36 18.20 -43.35 -23.43
C SER A 36 19.04 -42.46 -24.36
N ILE A 37 18.84 -42.54 -25.67
CA ILE A 37 19.48 -41.65 -26.65
C ILE A 37 18.95 -40.23 -26.51
N CYS A 38 17.63 -40.03 -26.33
CA CYS A 38 17.04 -38.72 -26.10
C CYS A 38 17.55 -38.09 -24.80
N VAL A 39 17.65 -38.87 -23.71
CA VAL A 39 18.21 -38.43 -22.43
C VAL A 39 19.71 -38.09 -22.57
N LYS A 40 20.46 -38.90 -23.33
CA LYS A 40 21.87 -38.59 -23.65
C LYS A 40 22.00 -37.34 -24.51
N GLN A 41 21.11 -37.11 -25.48
CA GLN A 41 21.10 -35.89 -26.31
C GLN A 41 20.73 -34.64 -25.51
N SER A 42 19.79 -34.72 -24.57
CA SER A 42 19.53 -33.62 -23.62
C SER A 42 20.68 -33.36 -22.66
N ASN A 43 21.46 -34.40 -22.31
CA ASN A 43 22.65 -34.27 -21.47
C ASN A 43 23.88 -33.76 -22.26
N THR A 44 23.94 -33.97 -23.58
CA THR A 44 25.01 -33.39 -24.43
C THR A 44 24.67 -31.99 -24.95
N LEU A 45 23.39 -31.59 -24.97
CA LEU A 45 22.93 -30.22 -25.22
C LEU A 45 23.05 -29.30 -23.98
N THR A 46 23.42 -29.86 -22.83
CA THR A 46 23.62 -29.11 -21.57
C THR A 46 25.09 -28.81 -21.25
N ASP A 47 26.03 -29.25 -22.10
CA ASP A 47 27.48 -28.99 -21.97
C ASP A 47 28.01 -27.95 -22.99
N GLY A 48 27.12 -27.27 -23.71
CA GLY A 48 27.46 -25.98 -24.28
C GLY A 48 27.44 -24.96 -23.14
N GLU A 49 28.61 -24.40 -22.78
CA GLU A 49 28.68 -23.16 -22.02
C GLU A 49 27.53 -22.27 -22.50
N PRO A 50 26.60 -21.85 -21.61
CA PRO A 50 25.70 -20.78 -22.01
C PRO A 50 26.65 -19.66 -22.39
N LEU A 51 26.70 -19.34 -23.68
CA LEU A 51 27.37 -18.16 -24.20
C LEU A 51 26.86 -17.07 -23.28
N GLY A 52 27.70 -16.70 -22.32
CA GLY A 52 27.46 -15.63 -21.43
C GLY A 52 27.44 -14.45 -22.36
N ILE A 53 26.25 -14.14 -22.89
CA ILE A 53 25.86 -12.77 -23.08
C ILE A 53 26.03 -12.22 -21.67
N LYS A 54 27.26 -11.80 -21.36
CA LYS A 54 27.48 -10.63 -20.54
C LYS A 54 26.57 -9.65 -21.24
N VAL A 55 25.35 -9.54 -20.73
CA VAL A 55 24.55 -8.36 -20.87
C VAL A 55 25.52 -7.32 -20.36
N ILE A 56 26.23 -6.70 -21.30
CA ILE A 56 26.94 -5.47 -21.05
C ILE A 56 25.84 -4.66 -20.39
N ASP A 57 25.99 -4.38 -19.09
CA ASP A 57 25.05 -3.56 -18.33
C ASP A 57 24.92 -2.28 -19.15
N ARG A 58 23.91 -2.23 -20.03
CA ARG A 58 23.58 -1.00 -20.73
C ARG A 58 23.17 -0.11 -19.58
N PRO A 59 23.86 1.01 -19.37
CA PRO A 59 23.45 1.91 -18.32
C PRO A 59 21.99 2.25 -18.61
N CYS A 60 21.09 1.92 -17.69
CA CYS A 60 19.66 2.17 -17.88
C CYS A 60 19.37 3.68 -18.06
N CYS A 61 20.35 4.53 -17.76
CA CYS A 61 20.46 5.92 -18.18
C CYS A 61 21.54 6.06 -19.26
N ASP A 62 21.16 6.36 -20.51
CA ASP A 62 22.07 6.86 -21.54
C ASP A 62 22.24 8.40 -21.42
N ASP A 63 23.07 9.01 -22.29
CA ASP A 63 23.42 10.45 -22.33
C ASP A 63 22.23 11.44 -22.38
N GLY A 64 20.99 10.96 -22.54
CA GLY A 64 19.75 11.75 -22.56
C GLY A 64 19.08 11.97 -21.20
N CYS A 65 19.56 11.38 -20.10
CA CYS A 65 18.97 11.62 -18.78
C CYS A 65 19.33 13.01 -18.24
N ASP A 66 18.31 13.75 -17.80
CA ASP A 66 18.51 15.01 -17.08
C ASP A 66 19.37 14.77 -15.83
N LYS A 67 20.58 15.31 -15.85
CA LYS A 67 21.58 15.15 -14.78
C LYS A 67 21.04 15.61 -13.42
N THR A 68 20.10 16.56 -13.40
CA THR A 68 19.47 17.03 -12.17
C THR A 68 18.54 16.00 -11.53
N GLN A 69 18.04 15.03 -12.31
CA GLN A 69 17.12 14.00 -11.85
C GLN A 69 17.82 12.74 -11.36
N ILE A 70 19.07 12.51 -11.76
CA ILE A 70 19.85 11.31 -11.44
C ILE A 70 19.81 10.93 -9.95
N PRO A 71 19.94 11.87 -8.97
CA PRO A 71 19.88 11.53 -7.55
C PRO A 71 18.57 10.89 -7.08
N TYR A 72 17.48 11.05 -7.86
CA TYR A 72 16.14 10.58 -7.54
C TYR A 72 15.70 9.38 -8.40
N LEU A 73 16.56 8.91 -9.32
CA LEU A 73 16.29 7.76 -10.18
C LEU A 73 16.99 6.53 -9.61
N HIS A 74 16.21 5.60 -9.08
CA HIS A 74 16.75 4.38 -8.50
C HIS A 74 16.42 3.17 -9.37
N TYR A 75 17.34 2.21 -9.42
CA TYR A 75 17.13 0.94 -10.09
C TYR A 75 17.28 -0.19 -9.06
N PRO A 76 16.26 -0.40 -8.18
CA PRO A 76 16.28 -1.45 -7.17
C PRO A 76 16.59 -2.83 -7.76
N LYS A 77 17.29 -3.66 -6.98
CA LYS A 77 17.60 -5.05 -7.31
C LYS A 77 17.09 -5.93 -6.15
N PRO A 78 15.77 -6.21 -6.12
CA PRO A 78 15.17 -7.02 -5.06
C PRO A 78 15.83 -8.39 -4.97
N GLU A 79 16.01 -8.89 -3.75
CA GLU A 79 16.53 -10.24 -3.48
C GLU A 79 15.45 -11.30 -3.72
N THR A 80 14.19 -10.92 -3.53
CA THR A 80 13.06 -11.84 -3.51
C THR A 80 12.49 -12.17 -4.89
N PHE A 81 12.77 -11.36 -5.92
CA PHE A 81 12.30 -11.59 -7.29
C PHE A 81 13.15 -10.85 -8.33
N SER A 82 13.05 -11.26 -9.60
CA SER A 82 13.65 -10.51 -10.71
C SER A 82 12.69 -9.45 -11.24
N ARG A 83 13.17 -8.21 -11.41
CA ARG A 83 12.39 -7.13 -12.05
C ARG A 83 12.21 -7.32 -13.56
N ALA A 84 12.91 -8.27 -14.19
CA ALA A 84 12.78 -8.58 -15.62
C ALA A 84 12.71 -7.33 -16.52
N GLU A 85 11.62 -7.16 -17.28
CA GLU A 85 11.38 -5.98 -18.15
C GLU A 85 11.39 -4.63 -17.40
N CYS A 86 11.14 -4.64 -16.10
CA CYS A 86 11.18 -3.45 -15.25
C CYS A 86 12.58 -3.06 -14.78
N ALA A 87 13.63 -3.85 -15.06
CA ALA A 87 14.98 -3.62 -14.51
C ALA A 87 15.52 -2.22 -14.82
N CYS A 88 15.32 -1.74 -16.04
CA CYS A 88 15.72 -0.39 -16.48
C CYS A 88 14.63 0.68 -16.37
N HIS A 89 13.54 0.40 -15.65
CA HIS A 89 12.57 1.44 -15.30
C HIS A 89 12.97 2.05 -13.94
N PRO A 90 13.23 3.36 -13.87
CA PRO A 90 13.61 3.99 -12.61
C PRO A 90 12.43 4.04 -11.64
N VAL A 91 12.75 3.95 -10.35
CA VAL A 91 11.81 4.01 -9.24
C VAL A 91 12.12 5.23 -8.39
N ARG A 92 11.11 6.06 -8.14
CA ARG A 92 11.17 7.21 -7.24
C ARG A 92 10.81 6.77 -5.83
N LEU A 93 11.59 7.19 -4.85
CA LEU A 93 11.35 6.85 -3.45
C LEU A 93 10.57 7.97 -2.78
N PHE A 94 9.55 7.64 -2.01
CA PHE A 94 8.81 8.62 -1.24
C PHE A 94 8.42 8.15 0.16
N VAL A 95 8.02 9.10 1.00
CA VAL A 95 7.40 8.85 2.31
C VAL A 95 6.28 9.86 2.54
N ILE A 96 5.16 9.41 3.08
CA ILE A 96 4.07 10.28 3.53
C ILE A 96 4.26 10.52 5.02
N ILE A 97 4.66 11.73 5.39
CA ILE A 97 4.83 12.13 6.79
C ILE A 97 3.56 12.82 7.25
N SER A 98 2.96 12.30 8.32
CA SER A 98 1.64 12.75 8.76
C SER A 98 1.45 12.59 10.26
N MET A 99 0.31 13.03 10.76
CA MET A 99 -0.17 12.67 12.09
C MET A 99 -1.43 11.82 11.98
N GLN A 100 -1.73 11.09 13.04
CA GLN A 100 -2.94 10.29 13.12
C GLN A 100 -4.18 11.15 12.89
N ARG A 101 -5.10 10.58 12.11
CA ARG A 101 -6.39 11.18 11.74
C ARG A 101 -6.28 12.46 10.89
N SER A 102 -5.20 12.59 10.13
CA SER A 102 -5.00 13.66 9.13
C SER A 102 -5.41 13.27 7.71
N GLY A 103 -6.14 12.17 7.53
CA GLY A 103 -6.61 11.72 6.20
C GLY A 103 -5.58 10.94 5.38
N SER A 104 -4.40 10.64 5.92
CA SER A 104 -3.33 9.93 5.22
C SER A 104 -3.68 8.50 4.78
N GLY A 105 -4.57 7.79 5.48
CA GLY A 105 -5.09 6.50 5.02
C GLY A 105 -5.94 6.60 3.75
N TRP A 106 -6.77 7.64 3.63
CA TRP A 106 -7.56 7.88 2.42
C TRP A 106 -6.66 8.35 1.28
N PHE A 107 -5.75 9.28 1.54
CA PHE A 107 -4.79 9.76 0.56
C PHE A 107 -3.88 8.64 0.03
N GLU A 108 -3.38 7.77 0.90
CA GLU A 108 -2.63 6.59 0.48
C GLU A 108 -3.45 5.67 -0.42
N SER A 109 -4.74 5.45 -0.12
CA SER A 109 -5.59 4.62 -0.96
C SER A 109 -5.80 5.22 -2.35
N LEU A 110 -5.84 6.56 -2.47
CA LEU A 110 -5.84 7.25 -3.76
C LEU A 110 -4.55 6.97 -4.53
N LEU A 111 -3.38 7.16 -3.89
CA LEU A 111 -2.09 6.88 -4.54
C LEU A 111 -1.96 5.43 -4.98
N ASN A 112 -2.38 4.48 -4.13
CA ASN A 112 -2.36 3.05 -4.45
C ASN A 112 -3.35 2.65 -5.55
N SER A 113 -4.29 3.50 -5.97
CA SER A 113 -5.11 3.26 -7.16
C SER A 113 -4.35 3.49 -8.47
N HIS A 114 -3.22 4.20 -8.43
CA HIS A 114 -2.33 4.36 -9.58
C HIS A 114 -1.61 3.04 -9.89
N LEU A 115 -1.50 2.71 -11.18
CA LEU A 115 -0.86 1.46 -11.64
C LEU A 115 0.62 1.34 -11.28
N ASN A 116 1.36 2.45 -11.18
CA ASN A 116 2.81 2.46 -10.99
C ASN A 116 3.24 3.04 -9.64
N VAL A 117 2.31 3.26 -8.70
CA VAL A 117 2.63 3.76 -7.36
C VAL A 117 2.29 2.68 -6.33
N SER A 118 3.21 2.45 -5.39
CA SER A 118 3.00 1.54 -4.26
C SER A 118 3.37 2.23 -2.95
N SER A 119 2.40 2.36 -2.04
CA SER A 119 2.58 2.84 -0.67
C SER A 119 2.24 1.73 0.32
N ASN A 120 3.20 1.37 1.17
CA ASN A 120 3.18 0.15 1.99
C ASN A 120 2.62 0.34 3.40
N GLY A 121 1.75 1.32 3.63
CA GLY A 121 1.12 1.56 4.94
C GLY A 121 2.11 2.08 5.99
N GLU A 122 1.77 1.90 7.27
CA GLU A 122 2.57 2.34 8.41
C GLU A 122 3.60 1.29 8.81
N ILE A 123 4.68 1.19 8.05
CA ILE A 123 5.73 0.17 8.29
C ILE A 123 6.39 0.33 9.68
N PHE A 124 6.49 1.57 10.19
CA PHE A 124 7.08 1.89 11.48
C PHE A 124 6.08 1.89 12.64
N LEU A 125 4.85 1.39 12.46
CA LEU A 125 3.94 1.15 13.59
C LEU A 125 4.53 0.11 14.56
N VAL A 126 5.26 -0.88 14.03
CA VAL A 126 5.93 -1.93 14.82
C VAL A 126 7.21 -1.39 15.47
N HIS A 127 7.29 -1.46 16.80
CA HIS A 127 8.38 -0.88 17.59
C HIS A 127 9.77 -1.41 17.19
N GLN A 128 9.92 -2.73 17.01
CA GLN A 128 11.18 -3.38 16.66
C GLN A 128 11.88 -2.79 15.42
N ARG A 129 11.11 -2.23 14.49
CA ARG A 129 11.63 -1.63 13.25
C ARG A 129 12.24 -0.25 13.47
N ARG A 130 11.98 0.36 14.62
CA ARG A 130 12.44 1.69 15.02
C ARG A 130 13.16 1.70 16.37
N ASP A 131 13.64 0.55 16.86
CA ASP A 131 14.39 0.45 18.13
C ASP A 131 15.66 1.31 18.13
N ASN A 132 16.26 1.50 16.96
CA ASN A 132 17.45 2.34 16.74
C ASN A 132 17.63 2.62 15.24
N MET A 133 18.57 3.51 14.90
CA MET A 133 18.84 3.91 13.52
C MET A 133 19.27 2.76 12.60
N SER A 134 19.93 1.71 13.11
CA SER A 134 20.28 0.53 12.31
C SER A 134 19.03 -0.25 11.89
N SER A 135 18.09 -0.46 12.81
CA SER A 135 16.79 -1.09 12.51
C SER A 135 15.95 -0.25 11.54
N ILE A 136 15.98 1.07 11.68
CA ILE A 136 15.33 2.01 10.76
C ILE A 136 15.92 1.85 9.36
N THR A 137 17.24 1.97 9.23
CA THR A 137 17.95 1.87 7.95
C THR A 137 17.67 0.53 7.26
N ARG A 138 17.76 -0.59 8.00
CA ARG A 138 17.43 -1.92 7.46
C ARG A 138 16.01 -2.00 6.93
N THR A 139 15.06 -1.37 7.62
CA THR A 139 13.65 -1.35 7.21
C THR A 139 13.45 -0.49 5.96
N LEU A 140 14.08 0.69 5.90
CA LEU A 140 14.05 1.59 4.74
C LEU A 140 14.65 0.92 3.51
N ASP A 141 15.83 0.32 3.64
CA ASP A 141 16.52 -0.36 2.55
C ASP A 141 15.66 -1.50 2.00
N ARG A 142 15.01 -2.28 2.86
CA ARG A 142 14.14 -3.38 2.42
C ARG A 142 12.93 -2.88 1.63
N VAL A 143 12.29 -1.78 2.06
CA VAL A 143 11.15 -1.20 1.33
C VAL A 143 11.60 -0.59 0.01
N TYR A 144 12.68 0.17 0.02
CA TYR A 144 13.17 0.86 -1.17
C TYR A 144 13.91 -0.05 -2.16
N ASN A 145 14.34 -1.24 -1.73
CA ASN A 145 14.81 -2.30 -2.62
C ASN A 145 13.67 -3.14 -3.24
N LEU A 146 12.41 -2.84 -2.90
CA LEU A 146 11.21 -3.59 -3.30
C LEU A 146 11.07 -4.98 -2.66
N ASP A 147 11.80 -5.27 -1.59
CA ASP A 147 11.73 -6.54 -0.83
C ASP A 147 10.68 -6.51 0.31
N TRP A 148 9.71 -5.61 0.19
CA TRP A 148 8.60 -5.47 1.12
C TRP A 148 7.30 -6.01 0.52
N LEU A 149 6.86 -7.16 1.02
CA LEU A 149 5.61 -7.79 0.61
C LEU A 149 4.44 -7.18 1.38
N SER A 150 3.51 -6.56 0.66
CA SER A 150 2.26 -6.04 1.22
C SER A 150 1.13 -6.18 0.21
N SER A 151 -0.10 -5.90 0.64
CA SER A 151 -1.25 -5.81 -0.30
C SER A 151 -1.11 -4.67 -1.32
N ALA A 152 -0.16 -3.75 -1.13
CA ALA A 152 0.14 -2.69 -2.07
C ALA A 152 1.19 -3.09 -3.14
N SER A 153 1.80 -4.28 -3.01
CA SER A 153 2.74 -4.80 -4.01
C SER A 153 2.02 -4.94 -5.36
N LYS A 154 2.67 -4.48 -6.44
CA LYS A 154 2.10 -4.44 -7.78
C LYS A 154 2.68 -5.57 -8.64
N ASN A 155 1.85 -6.13 -9.51
CA ASN A 155 2.27 -7.11 -10.52
C ASN A 155 2.85 -6.43 -11.79
N HIS A 156 2.94 -5.10 -11.80
CA HIS A 156 3.47 -4.29 -12.89
C HIS A 156 4.65 -3.46 -12.41
N CYS A 157 5.40 -2.86 -13.34
CA CYS A 157 6.53 -1.99 -13.00
C CYS A 157 6.09 -0.82 -12.12
N SER A 158 6.58 -0.77 -10.88
CA SER A 158 6.40 0.37 -9.99
C SER A 158 7.37 1.47 -10.39
N ALA A 159 6.86 2.69 -10.60
CA ALA A 159 7.63 3.90 -10.88
C ALA A 159 7.83 4.75 -9.63
N ALA A 160 7.00 4.57 -8.59
CA ALA A 160 7.20 5.17 -7.28
C ALA A 160 6.87 4.19 -6.16
N VAL A 161 7.74 4.13 -5.15
CA VAL A 161 7.55 3.28 -3.96
C VAL A 161 7.74 4.09 -2.68
N GLY A 162 6.87 3.85 -1.71
CA GLY A 162 6.91 4.54 -0.44
C GLY A 162 6.08 3.87 0.63
N PHE A 163 5.83 4.63 1.69
CA PHE A 163 5.09 4.21 2.87
C PHE A 163 4.63 5.44 3.66
N LYS A 164 3.84 5.23 4.71
CA LYS A 164 3.45 6.28 5.67
C LYS A 164 4.29 6.20 6.93
N TRP A 165 4.70 7.35 7.44
CA TRP A 165 5.34 7.48 8.74
C TRP A 165 4.62 8.54 9.57
N MET A 166 4.05 8.12 10.69
CA MET A 166 3.36 9.05 11.58
C MET A 166 4.36 9.70 12.56
N LEU A 167 4.15 10.99 12.90
CA LEU A 167 5.09 11.72 13.77
C LEU A 167 5.29 11.07 15.15
N ASN A 168 4.27 10.36 15.67
CA ASN A 168 4.35 9.64 16.94
C ASN A 168 4.98 8.22 16.82
N GLN A 169 5.59 7.89 15.68
CA GLN A 169 6.27 6.60 15.43
C GLN A 169 7.79 6.77 15.39
N GLY A 170 8.35 7.60 16.27
CA GLY A 170 9.80 7.77 16.44
C GLY A 170 10.53 8.48 15.30
N LEU A 171 9.80 9.11 14.36
CA LEU A 171 10.42 9.85 13.24
C LEU A 171 11.33 10.98 13.74
N LEU A 172 10.91 11.69 14.79
CA LEU A 172 11.62 12.86 15.32
C LEU A 172 12.78 12.49 16.26
N GLU A 173 12.94 11.22 16.63
CA GLU A 173 13.98 10.76 17.56
C GLU A 173 15.34 10.61 16.89
N HIS A 174 15.35 10.24 15.60
CA HIS A 174 16.56 10.02 14.79
C HIS A 174 16.57 10.95 13.55
N HIS A 175 16.11 12.18 13.71
CA HIS A 175 15.83 13.06 12.57
C HIS A 175 17.07 13.38 11.72
N ASP A 176 18.22 13.59 12.35
CA ASP A 176 19.45 13.96 11.64
C ASP A 176 19.91 12.85 10.70
N GLU A 177 19.94 11.61 11.19
CA GLU A 177 20.35 10.45 10.40
C GLU A 177 19.31 10.08 9.34
N ILE A 178 18.02 10.28 9.62
CA ILE A 178 16.94 10.06 8.63
C ILE A 178 17.01 11.11 7.52
N VAL A 179 17.25 12.38 7.84
CA VAL A 179 17.43 13.45 6.84
C VAL A 179 18.64 13.16 5.97
N GLU A 180 19.76 12.72 6.56
CA GLU A 180 20.94 12.29 5.80
C GLU A 180 20.60 11.12 4.86
N TYR A 181 19.91 10.10 5.37
CA TYR A 181 19.48 8.97 4.56
C TYR A 181 18.59 9.42 3.40
N PHE A 182 17.57 10.25 3.65
CA PHE A 182 16.65 10.73 2.62
C PHE A 182 17.36 11.57 1.55
N ASN A 183 18.27 12.47 1.93
CA ASN A 183 19.02 13.27 0.97
C ASN A 183 19.97 12.39 0.14
N ARG A 184 20.70 11.47 0.78
CA ARG A 184 21.61 10.53 0.09
C ARG A 184 20.87 9.60 -0.86
N ARG A 185 19.66 9.17 -0.49
CA ARG A 185 18.83 8.22 -1.25
C ARG A 185 17.77 8.90 -2.11
N GLY A 186 17.76 10.22 -2.25
CA GLY A 186 16.77 10.92 -3.08
C GLY A 186 15.31 10.69 -2.67
N VAL A 187 15.04 10.47 -1.38
CA VAL A 187 13.67 10.21 -0.90
C VAL A 187 12.88 11.52 -0.89
N SER A 188 11.69 11.48 -1.48
CA SER A 188 10.79 12.62 -1.56
C SER A 188 9.73 12.56 -0.46
N ILE A 189 9.55 13.65 0.28
CA ILE A 189 8.60 13.70 1.39
C ILE A 189 7.28 14.33 0.93
N ILE A 190 6.17 13.69 1.27
CA ILE A 190 4.83 14.26 1.16
C ILE A 190 4.34 14.52 2.59
N PHE A 191 4.36 15.77 3.02
CA PHE A 191 3.73 16.14 4.28
C PHE A 191 2.21 16.24 4.07
N LEU A 192 1.45 15.54 4.91
CA LEU A 192 0.00 15.62 4.93
C LEU A 192 -0.50 15.85 6.35
N PHE A 193 -0.97 17.06 6.61
CA PHE A 193 -1.58 17.42 7.89
C PHE A 193 -3.03 17.84 7.73
N ARG A 194 -3.70 18.09 8.85
CA ARG A 194 -5.08 18.56 8.90
C ARG A 194 -5.09 19.91 9.61
N ARG A 195 -5.64 20.94 8.97
CA ARG A 195 -5.64 22.30 9.52
C ARG A 195 -6.46 22.40 10.79
N ASN A 196 -7.66 21.82 10.82
CA ASN A 196 -8.48 21.85 12.03
C ASN A 196 -8.07 20.74 12.99
N LEU A 197 -7.24 21.13 13.97
CA LEU A 197 -6.70 20.26 15.00
C LEU A 197 -7.76 19.83 16.02
N LEU A 198 -8.78 20.65 16.29
CA LEU A 198 -9.91 20.25 17.14
C LEU A 198 -10.70 19.10 16.50
N ARG A 199 -11.03 19.20 15.21
CA ARG A 199 -11.72 18.14 14.47
C ARG A 199 -10.87 16.88 14.33
N ARG A 200 -9.55 17.04 14.26
CA ARG A 200 -8.59 15.92 14.35
C ARG A 200 -8.64 15.25 15.71
N MET A 201 -8.64 16.02 16.81
CA MET A 201 -8.76 15.52 18.18
C MET A 201 -10.05 14.73 18.39
N VAL A 202 -11.20 15.25 17.95
CA VAL A 202 -12.48 14.50 17.97
C VAL A 202 -12.34 13.17 17.22
N SER A 203 -11.73 13.19 16.02
CA SER A 203 -11.50 11.99 15.22
C SER A 203 -10.52 11.00 15.87
N LEU A 204 -9.60 11.47 16.73
CA LEU A 204 -8.66 10.66 17.50
C LEU A 204 -9.37 9.97 18.66
N LEU A 205 -10.15 10.73 19.43
CA LEU A 205 -10.91 10.22 20.58
C LEU A 205 -11.94 9.18 20.14
N ALA A 206 -12.67 9.43 19.05
CA ALA A 206 -13.62 8.47 18.50
C ALA A 206 -12.94 7.16 18.04
N ASN A 207 -11.76 7.24 17.41
CA ASN A 207 -11.01 6.05 17.02
C ASN A 207 -10.42 5.30 18.23
N SER A 208 -10.04 6.02 19.29
CA SER A 208 -9.60 5.42 20.54
C SER A 208 -10.74 4.64 21.18
N TYR A 209 -11.93 5.24 21.27
CA TYR A 209 -13.14 4.58 21.77
C TYR A 209 -13.44 3.30 20.99
N ASP A 210 -13.43 3.34 19.66
CA ASP A 210 -13.64 2.15 18.82
C ASP A 210 -12.67 1.01 19.15
N ARG A 211 -11.39 1.34 19.34
CA ARG A 211 -10.35 0.36 19.68
C ARG A 211 -10.59 -0.32 21.02
N TYR A 212 -10.99 0.44 22.05
CA TYR A 212 -11.23 -0.09 23.39
C TYR A 212 -12.55 -0.84 23.50
N ALA A 213 -13.60 -0.32 22.85
CA ALA A 213 -14.92 -0.92 22.87
C ALA A 213 -14.97 -2.25 22.11
N LYS A 214 -13.98 -2.54 21.23
CA LYS A 214 -13.80 -3.81 20.49
C LYS A 214 -15.08 -4.32 19.83
N LEU A 215 -15.92 -3.39 19.39
CA LEU A 215 -17.33 -3.68 19.16
C LEU A 215 -17.51 -4.79 18.09
N PHE A 216 -16.64 -4.84 17.07
CA PHE A 216 -16.68 -5.86 16.03
C PHE A 216 -15.93 -7.15 16.40
N ASN A 217 -16.57 -8.09 17.09
CA ASN A 217 -16.03 -9.46 17.31
C ASN A 217 -14.57 -9.49 17.85
N GLY A 218 -14.14 -8.46 18.57
CA GLY A 218 -12.76 -8.30 19.05
C GLY A 218 -11.76 -7.64 18.08
N THR A 219 -12.17 -7.21 16.88
CA THR A 219 -11.31 -6.62 15.82
C THR A 219 -11.61 -5.14 15.58
N HIS A 220 -10.59 -4.28 15.65
CA HIS A 220 -10.67 -2.84 15.36
C HIS A 220 -10.74 -2.58 13.85
N LYS A 221 -11.69 -1.76 13.36
CA LYS A 221 -11.76 -1.32 11.95
C LYS A 221 -11.63 0.20 11.85
N SER A 222 -10.48 0.67 11.40
CA SER A 222 -10.19 2.11 11.31
C SER A 222 -10.89 2.87 10.17
N HIS A 223 -11.45 2.16 9.18
CA HIS A 223 -12.05 2.71 7.97
C HIS A 223 -13.25 1.88 7.48
N VAL A 224 -14.19 2.55 6.82
CA VAL A 224 -15.35 1.96 6.13
C VAL A 224 -15.15 2.11 4.62
N HIS A 225 -15.52 1.08 3.84
CA HIS A 225 -15.15 0.92 2.43
C HIS A 225 -16.33 1.05 1.45
N SER A 226 -17.55 1.33 1.90
CA SER A 226 -18.62 1.73 1.00
C SER A 226 -19.73 2.55 1.66
N PRO A 227 -20.41 3.43 0.90
CA PRO A 227 -21.69 4.01 1.30
C PRO A 227 -22.75 2.92 1.51
N ALA A 228 -22.66 1.78 0.82
CA ALA A 228 -23.54 0.63 1.04
C ALA A 228 -23.33 -0.02 2.42
N GLU A 229 -22.11 -0.06 2.98
CA GLU A 229 -21.87 -0.45 4.39
C GLU A 229 -22.52 0.56 5.36
N VAL A 230 -22.60 1.84 4.98
CA VAL A 230 -23.25 2.92 5.76
C VAL A 230 -24.76 3.05 5.49
N ALA A 231 -25.26 2.50 4.38
CA ALA A 231 -26.67 2.56 3.95
C ALA A 231 -27.43 1.26 4.23
N LEU A 232 -26.77 0.09 4.14
CA LEU A 232 -27.28 -1.16 4.72
C LEU A 232 -27.42 -1.04 6.25
N SER A 233 -26.61 -0.19 6.90
CA SER A 233 -26.78 0.07 8.32
C SER A 233 -28.09 0.80 8.64
N LEU A 234 -28.58 1.63 7.73
CA LEU A 234 -29.82 2.38 7.94
C LEU A 234 -31.09 1.67 7.43
N SER A 235 -30.99 0.54 6.71
CA SER A 235 -32.15 -0.01 5.96
C SER A 235 -32.44 -1.51 6.02
N LEU A 236 -31.60 -2.38 6.60
CA LEU A 236 -31.93 -3.82 6.66
C LEU A 236 -31.92 -4.43 8.06
N SER A 237 -33.12 -4.65 8.59
CA SER A 237 -33.45 -5.55 9.69
C SER A 237 -33.57 -7.02 9.21
N LEU A 238 -32.60 -7.55 8.45
CA LEU A 238 -32.61 -8.98 8.07
C LEU A 238 -31.26 -9.65 8.38
N SER A 239 -31.23 -10.22 9.59
CA SER A 239 -30.53 -11.42 10.09
C SER A 239 -29.09 -11.83 9.67
N LEU A 240 -28.33 -11.11 8.84
CA LEU A 240 -26.88 -11.39 8.67
C LEU A 240 -25.95 -10.17 8.54
N SER A 241 -26.45 -8.95 8.74
CA SER A 241 -25.67 -7.70 8.75
C SER A 241 -25.88 -6.83 10.00
N LEU A 242 -26.48 -7.38 11.05
CA LEU A 242 -26.90 -6.64 12.25
C LEU A 242 -25.72 -6.04 13.05
N SER A 243 -24.58 -6.76 13.10
CA SER A 243 -23.41 -6.31 13.83
C SER A 243 -22.74 -5.11 13.16
N LEU A 244 -22.49 -5.15 11.85
CA LEU A 244 -21.83 -4.06 11.12
C LEU A 244 -22.64 -2.75 11.18
N SER A 245 -23.98 -2.86 11.18
CA SER A 245 -24.89 -1.72 11.31
C SER A 245 -24.82 -1.02 12.67
N LEU A 246 -24.92 -1.79 13.77
CA LEU A 246 -24.83 -1.23 15.12
C LEU A 246 -23.49 -0.53 15.38
N HIS A 247 -22.39 -0.98 14.76
CA HIS A 247 -21.07 -0.36 14.91
C HIS A 247 -20.97 1.01 14.27
N ALA A 248 -21.41 1.14 13.02
CA ALA A 248 -21.42 2.41 12.33
C ALA A 248 -22.31 3.42 13.08
N GLU A 249 -23.48 2.98 13.56
CA GLU A 249 -24.35 3.81 14.38
C GLU A 249 -23.74 4.19 15.74
N ALA A 250 -23.09 3.26 16.44
CA ALA A 250 -22.47 3.54 17.73
C ALA A 250 -21.31 4.56 17.61
N LEU A 251 -20.53 4.47 16.52
CA LEU A 251 -19.45 5.43 16.23
C LEU A 251 -19.96 6.79 15.76
N LEU A 252 -21.11 6.83 15.08
CA LEU A 252 -21.79 8.08 14.73
C LEU A 252 -22.41 8.77 15.95
N LYS A 253 -22.89 7.99 16.93
CA LYS A 253 -23.50 8.50 18.17
C LYS A 253 -22.47 8.88 19.25
N PHE A 254 -21.23 8.40 19.14
CA PHE A 254 -20.19 8.70 20.11
C PHE A 254 -19.76 10.17 20.05
N LYS A 255 -19.91 10.86 21.18
CA LYS A 255 -19.45 12.24 21.37
C LYS A 255 -18.37 12.26 22.44
N PRO A 256 -17.09 12.50 22.10
CA PRO A 256 -16.05 12.65 23.10
C PRO A 256 -16.33 13.85 24.03
N PHE A 257 -15.99 13.66 25.29
CA PHE A 257 -15.72 14.74 26.24
C PHE A 257 -14.30 15.24 25.99
N ILE A 258 -14.11 16.57 25.91
CA ILE A 258 -12.81 17.21 25.72
C ILE A 258 -12.48 17.97 27.00
N ASP A 259 -11.30 17.73 27.57
CA ASP A 259 -10.85 18.50 28.74
C ASP A 259 -10.45 19.92 28.30
N SER A 260 -11.32 20.88 28.62
CA SER A 260 -11.10 22.29 28.29
C SER A 260 -9.89 22.88 29.01
N SER A 261 -9.48 22.30 30.14
CA SER A 261 -8.34 22.77 30.94
C SER A 261 -7.01 22.53 30.22
N SER A 262 -6.90 21.41 29.48
CA SER A 262 -5.69 21.07 28.69
C SER A 262 -5.79 21.47 27.22
N LEU A 263 -7.00 21.70 26.70
CA LEU A 263 -7.28 21.88 25.27
C LEU A 263 -6.33 22.85 24.55
N MET A 264 -6.09 24.03 25.12
CA MET A 264 -5.18 25.03 24.52
C MET A 264 -3.75 24.50 24.38
N ASN A 265 -3.25 23.80 25.41
CA ASN A 265 -1.93 23.21 25.42
C ASN A 265 -1.84 22.03 24.44
N ASP A 266 -2.87 21.19 24.40
CA ASP A 266 -2.94 20.05 23.49
C ASP A 266 -2.91 20.53 22.02
N LEU A 267 -3.71 21.54 21.67
CA LEU A 267 -3.70 22.12 20.31
C LEU A 267 -2.35 22.74 19.97
N LYS A 268 -1.73 23.42 20.92
CA LYS A 268 -0.40 24.03 20.74
C LYS A 268 0.68 22.97 20.55
N GLU A 269 0.69 21.91 21.34
CA GLU A 269 1.65 20.81 21.21
C GLU A 269 1.51 20.12 19.85
N MET A 270 0.27 19.91 19.41
CA MET A 270 -0.02 19.37 18.08
C MET A 270 0.56 20.26 16.98
N GLU A 271 0.35 21.58 17.04
CA GLU A 271 0.91 22.53 16.07
C GLU A 271 2.45 22.54 16.10
N LEU A 272 3.04 22.62 17.29
CA LEU A 272 4.50 22.62 17.49
C LEU A 272 5.15 21.34 16.94
N THR A 273 4.50 20.19 17.10
CA THR A 273 5.00 18.91 16.57
C THR A 273 5.06 18.93 15.04
N ALA A 274 4.03 19.48 14.37
CA ALA A 274 4.04 19.63 12.91
C ALA A 274 5.15 20.60 12.47
N ALA A 275 5.26 21.76 13.13
CA ALA A 275 6.26 22.77 12.82
C ALA A 275 7.69 22.22 12.99
N LYS A 276 7.93 21.46 14.06
CA LYS A 276 9.22 20.80 14.33
C LYS A 276 9.59 19.80 13.22
N ALA A 277 8.62 19.01 12.76
CA ALA A 277 8.84 18.09 11.65
C ALA A 277 9.19 18.84 10.34
N LEU A 278 8.51 19.96 10.05
CA LEU A 278 8.84 20.76 8.87
C LEU A 278 10.25 21.37 8.96
N GLU A 279 10.63 21.87 10.13
CA GLU A 279 11.95 22.46 10.34
C GLU A 279 13.07 21.42 10.21
N TYR A 280 12.92 20.26 10.84
CA TYR A 280 13.92 19.19 10.79
C TYR A 280 14.18 18.69 9.37
N PHE A 281 13.12 18.61 8.57
CA PHE A 281 13.19 18.06 7.21
C PHE A 281 13.25 19.14 6.12
N ARG A 282 13.49 20.42 6.49
CA ARG A 282 13.51 21.56 5.54
C ARG A 282 14.51 21.41 4.40
N SER A 283 15.62 20.69 4.61
CA SER A 283 16.66 20.47 3.60
C SER A 283 16.35 19.33 2.64
N THR A 284 15.29 18.56 2.89
CA THR A 284 14.87 17.44 2.04
C THR A 284 13.95 17.90 0.92
N ARG A 285 13.85 17.12 -0.16
CA ARG A 285 12.87 17.36 -1.23
C ARG A 285 11.47 17.04 -0.70
N HIS A 286 10.62 18.04 -0.54
CA HIS A 286 9.27 17.84 0.02
C HIS A 286 8.17 18.64 -0.69
N ILE A 287 6.95 18.14 -0.59
CA ILE A 287 5.70 18.86 -0.87
C ILE A 287 4.85 18.89 0.39
N PHE A 288 4.13 20.00 0.59
CA PHE A 288 3.29 20.22 1.76
C PHE A 288 1.81 20.29 1.37
N LEU A 289 1.00 19.46 2.00
CA LEU A 289 -0.43 19.33 1.75
C LEU A 289 -1.22 19.39 3.05
N TYR A 290 -2.40 19.99 2.95
CA TYR A 290 -3.42 19.87 3.95
C TYR A 290 -4.60 19.05 3.44
N TYR A 291 -5.17 18.24 4.32
CA TYR A 291 -6.34 17.42 4.04
C TYR A 291 -7.50 18.25 3.44
N GLU A 292 -7.71 19.45 3.96
CA GLU A 292 -8.76 20.36 3.51
C GLU A 292 -8.58 20.78 2.04
N ASP A 293 -7.34 20.89 1.55
CA ASP A 293 -7.08 21.24 0.15
C ASP A 293 -7.31 20.06 -0.79
N LEU A 294 -7.11 18.84 -0.27
CA LEU A 294 -7.31 17.61 -1.01
C LEU A 294 -8.79 17.27 -1.20
N ILE A 295 -9.68 17.74 -0.33
CA ILE A 295 -11.12 17.42 -0.39
C ILE A 295 -11.95 18.57 -0.95
N ARG A 296 -11.38 19.78 -1.05
CA ARG A 296 -12.05 20.96 -1.56
C ARG A 296 -11.76 21.11 -3.04
N ASP A 297 -12.72 20.79 -3.88
CA ASP A 297 -12.65 21.10 -5.31
C ASP A 297 -12.95 22.60 -5.53
N PRO A 298 -11.99 23.40 -6.02
CA PRO A 298 -12.21 24.84 -6.26
C PRO A 298 -13.22 25.13 -7.38
N THR A 299 -13.52 24.15 -8.24
CA THR A 299 -14.48 24.29 -9.35
C THR A 299 -15.93 24.10 -8.89
N VAL A 300 -16.13 23.45 -7.74
CA VAL A 300 -17.44 23.19 -7.16
C VAL A 300 -17.80 24.32 -6.17
N ARG A 301 -18.64 25.26 -6.61
CA ARG A 301 -19.13 26.41 -5.79
C ARG A 301 -20.16 26.01 -4.70
N THR A 302 -20.33 24.74 -4.38
CA THR A 302 -21.27 24.32 -3.35
C THR A 302 -20.61 24.36 -1.97
N LYS A 303 -21.24 25.06 -1.00
CA LYS A 303 -20.83 25.05 0.42
C LYS A 303 -21.02 23.68 1.09
N LYS A 304 -21.55 22.67 0.38
CA LYS A 304 -21.85 21.33 0.89
C LYS A 304 -20.91 20.32 0.21
N ILE A 305 -20.11 19.61 1.00
CA ILE A 305 -19.24 18.53 0.50
C ILE A 305 -20.13 17.33 0.14
N PRO A 306 -19.93 16.68 -1.02
CA PRO A 306 -20.68 15.49 -1.41
C PRO A 306 -20.50 14.34 -0.39
N SER A 307 -21.48 13.44 -0.31
CA SER A 307 -21.41 12.23 0.52
C SER A 307 -20.22 11.32 0.16
N GLU A 308 -19.69 11.47 -1.06
CA GLU A 308 -18.45 10.88 -1.53
C GLU A 308 -17.31 11.88 -1.39
N LEU A 309 -16.17 11.44 -0.84
CA LEU A 309 -15.00 12.29 -0.64
C LEU A 309 -14.34 12.57 -2.00
N ASN A 310 -14.86 13.55 -2.73
CA ASN A 310 -14.34 13.98 -4.02
C ASN A 310 -13.00 14.66 -3.80
N ALA A 311 -11.95 14.05 -4.32
CA ALA A 311 -10.61 14.62 -4.23
C ALA A 311 -10.45 15.78 -5.21
N ASN A 312 -9.73 16.81 -4.80
CA ASN A 312 -9.33 17.92 -5.65
C ASN A 312 -8.36 17.40 -6.73
N PRO A 313 -8.78 17.37 -8.02
CA PRO A 313 -7.99 16.75 -9.07
C PRO A 313 -6.67 17.49 -9.31
N GLN A 314 -6.65 18.82 -9.12
CA GLN A 314 -5.43 19.61 -9.30
C GLN A 314 -4.37 19.24 -8.26
N LYS A 315 -4.75 19.17 -6.98
CA LYS A 315 -3.79 18.82 -5.92
C LYS A 315 -3.26 17.39 -6.06
N LEU A 316 -4.08 16.47 -6.55
CA LEU A 316 -3.62 15.12 -6.86
C LEU A 316 -2.72 15.07 -8.11
N ALA A 317 -2.95 15.94 -9.10
CA ALA A 317 -2.05 16.11 -10.23
C ALA A 317 -0.68 16.66 -9.78
N ASP A 318 -0.67 17.68 -8.91
CA ASP A 318 0.56 18.24 -8.32
C ASP A 318 1.40 17.15 -7.63
N VAL A 319 0.75 16.21 -6.91
CA VAL A 319 1.44 15.07 -6.26
C VAL A 319 1.99 14.07 -7.28
N GLN A 320 1.22 13.72 -8.30
CA GLN A 320 1.68 12.81 -9.35
C GLN A 320 2.87 13.41 -10.11
N GLU A 321 2.83 14.70 -10.41
CA GLU A 321 3.94 15.43 -11.01
C GLU A 321 5.15 15.51 -10.09
N PHE A 322 4.94 15.75 -8.79
CA PHE A 322 6.00 15.74 -7.79
C PHE A 322 6.70 14.38 -7.70
N LEU A 323 5.94 13.28 -7.80
CA LEU A 323 6.48 11.92 -7.86
C LEU A 323 7.00 11.53 -9.26
N LYS A 324 6.76 12.37 -10.27
CA LYS A 324 7.13 12.13 -11.68
C LYS A 324 6.54 10.83 -12.23
N VAL A 325 5.28 10.58 -11.88
CA VAL A 325 4.47 9.48 -12.43
C VAL A 325 3.44 10.01 -13.43
N PRO A 326 3.00 9.21 -14.41
CA PRO A 326 1.98 9.63 -15.37
C PRO A 326 0.70 10.11 -14.67
N LEU A 327 0.05 11.14 -15.22
CA LEU A 327 -1.22 11.59 -14.66
C LEU A 327 -2.30 10.52 -14.88
N MET A 328 -2.89 10.06 -13.77
CA MET A 328 -4.02 9.14 -13.75
C MET A 328 -5.14 9.68 -12.87
N LYS A 329 -6.37 9.27 -13.17
CA LYS A 329 -7.51 9.48 -12.28
C LYS A 329 -7.37 8.56 -11.08
N LEU A 330 -7.10 9.14 -9.91
CA LEU A 330 -7.01 8.40 -8.65
C LEU A 330 -8.40 8.18 -8.05
N THR A 331 -8.62 7.02 -7.45
CA THR A 331 -9.91 6.65 -6.84
C THR A 331 -9.71 6.01 -5.47
N SER A 332 -10.68 6.21 -4.57
CA SER A 332 -10.68 5.58 -3.25
C SER A 332 -12.07 5.07 -2.94
N ARG A 333 -12.14 3.91 -2.27
CA ARG A 333 -13.38 3.37 -1.73
C ARG A 333 -13.66 3.82 -0.29
N GLN A 334 -12.70 4.50 0.35
CA GLN A 334 -12.87 4.91 1.75
C GLN A 334 -13.89 6.04 1.86
N VAL A 335 -14.77 5.93 2.84
CA VAL A 335 -15.76 6.96 3.17
C VAL A 335 -15.44 7.63 4.51
N LYS A 336 -15.79 8.92 4.62
CA LYS A 336 -15.65 9.67 5.87
C LYS A 336 -16.83 9.33 6.79
N ILE A 337 -16.52 8.84 7.98
CA ILE A 337 -17.52 8.37 8.96
C ILE A 337 -18.05 9.54 9.80
N HIS A 338 -17.18 10.41 10.34
CA HIS A 338 -17.59 11.55 11.16
C HIS A 338 -17.94 12.78 10.30
N GLN A 339 -19.18 12.79 9.84
CA GLN A 339 -19.84 13.91 9.14
C GLN A 339 -20.70 14.71 10.14
N GLY A 340 -20.93 15.99 9.88
CA GLY A 340 -21.70 16.87 10.76
C GLY A 340 -20.87 17.96 11.43
N SER A 341 -21.56 18.84 12.15
CA SER A 341 -20.97 19.99 12.82
C SER A 341 -20.21 19.57 14.08
N LEU A 342 -19.20 20.35 14.50
CA LEU A 342 -18.50 20.07 15.76
C LEU A 342 -19.43 20.11 16.99
N THR A 343 -20.46 20.95 16.96
CA THR A 343 -21.52 21.02 17.98
C THR A 343 -22.22 19.66 18.19
N GLU A 344 -22.42 18.92 17.10
CA GLU A 344 -23.08 17.61 17.18
C GLU A 344 -22.10 16.51 17.61
N LEU A 345 -20.80 16.71 17.41
CA LEU A 345 -19.76 15.70 17.62
C LEU A 345 -19.05 15.80 18.96
N ILE A 346 -19.25 16.86 19.75
CA ILE A 346 -18.56 17.07 21.04
C ILE A 346 -19.61 17.10 22.15
N TRP A 347 -19.35 16.37 23.25
CA TRP A 347 -20.30 16.28 24.36
C TRP A 347 -20.43 17.59 25.14
N ASN A 348 -19.31 18.18 25.55
CA ASN A 348 -19.24 19.45 26.28
C ASN A 348 -18.95 20.64 25.34
N TRP A 349 -19.70 20.73 24.22
CA TRP A 349 -19.46 21.74 23.18
C TRP A 349 -19.42 23.17 23.72
N ASP A 350 -20.35 23.57 24.58
CA ASP A 350 -20.43 24.95 25.07
C ASP A 350 -19.16 25.38 25.82
N GLU A 351 -18.55 24.44 26.56
CA GLU A 351 -17.31 24.66 27.29
C GLU A 351 -16.11 24.78 26.36
N VAL A 352 -16.03 23.88 25.36
CA VAL A 352 -15.00 23.91 24.31
C VAL A 352 -15.08 25.20 23.50
N ASN A 353 -16.30 25.58 23.08
CA ASN A 353 -16.57 26.81 22.33
C ASN A 353 -16.13 28.03 23.13
N LYS A 354 -16.54 28.13 24.41
CA LYS A 354 -16.13 29.20 25.31
C LYS A 354 -14.61 29.27 25.51
N THR A 355 -13.94 28.12 25.56
CA THR A 355 -12.48 28.03 25.78
C THR A 355 -11.70 28.53 24.56
N LEU A 356 -12.19 28.25 23.34
CA LEU A 356 -11.49 28.63 22.11
C LEU A 356 -11.90 29.99 21.55
N GLN A 357 -13.08 30.50 21.91
CA GLN A 357 -13.56 31.80 21.45
C GLN A 357 -12.62 32.93 21.91
N GLY A 358 -12.24 33.83 20.99
CA GLY A 358 -11.29 34.90 21.25
C GLY A 358 -9.83 34.46 21.32
N THR A 359 -9.53 33.19 21.03
CA THR A 359 -8.15 32.66 20.98
C THR A 359 -7.65 32.51 19.54
N THR A 360 -6.36 32.22 19.36
CA THR A 360 -5.78 31.91 18.04
C THR A 360 -6.40 30.67 17.38
N TYR A 361 -7.04 29.79 18.16
CA TYR A 361 -7.68 28.57 17.68
C TYR A 361 -9.19 28.71 17.46
N GLU A 362 -9.76 29.92 17.60
CA GLU A 362 -11.19 30.17 17.35
C GLU A 362 -11.62 29.69 15.95
N SER A 363 -10.74 29.82 14.95
CA SER A 363 -10.99 29.35 13.58
C SER A 363 -11.32 27.85 13.48
N PHE A 364 -10.93 27.04 14.47
CA PHE A 364 -11.23 25.62 14.50
C PHE A 364 -12.69 25.32 14.83
N LEU A 365 -13.43 26.28 15.41
CA LEU A 365 -14.85 26.14 15.73
C LEU A 365 -15.75 26.17 14.48
N GLY A 366 -15.38 26.98 13.48
CA GLY A 366 -16.21 27.23 12.28
C GLY A 366 -15.86 26.39 11.05
N ALA A 367 -14.81 25.57 11.11
CA ALA A 367 -14.33 24.82 9.96
C ALA A 367 -15.04 23.45 9.84
N ASP A 368 -16.30 23.50 9.40
CA ASP A 368 -17.03 22.33 8.94
C ASP A 368 -16.73 22.07 7.47
N TYR A 369 -16.09 20.92 7.22
CA TYR A 369 -15.88 20.35 5.89
C TYR A 369 -16.79 19.15 5.72
#